data_AF-A0A658NNM3-F1
#
_entry.id   AF-A0A658NNM3-F1
#
_cell.length_a   1.000
_cell.length_b   1.000
_cell.length_c   1.000
_cell.angle_alpha   90.00
_cell.angle_beta   90.00
_cell.angle_gamma   90.00
#
_symmetry.space_group_name_H-M   'P 1'
#
loop_
_entity.id
_entity.type
_entity.pdbx_description
1 polymer ?
#
loop_
_entity_poly.entity_id
_entity_poly.type
_entity_poly.pdbx_seq_one_letter_code
_entity_poly.pdbx_strand_id
1 'polypeptide(L)'
;YWRICKPRNWLFPRATDAAQPFDVSSAQRGYYRARDRAGITKTGGIHTLRHAFATHLLEAGVDLATLAKLLGHGHLSTTQRYLHLARPGSIPHD
;
A
#
# COMPACT_ATOMS: atom_id res chain seq x y z
N TYR A 1 19.34 3.96 -6.24
CA TYR A 1 19.41 5.05 -5.26
C TYR A 1 20.16 4.65 -4.00
N TRP A 2 19.61 3.85 -3.07
CA TRP A 2 20.31 3.45 -1.82
C TRP A 2 21.71 2.86 -2.03
N ARG A 3 21.86 1.91 -2.97
CA ARG A 3 23.15 1.28 -3.30
C ARG A 3 24.23 2.24 -3.80
N ILE A 4 23.84 3.43 -4.27
CA ILE A 4 24.72 4.42 -4.89
C ILE A 4 24.92 5.61 -3.93
N CYS A 5 23.84 6.13 -3.34
CA CYS A 5 23.86 7.36 -2.55
C CYS A 5 24.13 7.14 -1.05
N LYS A 6 23.91 5.93 -0.51
CA LYS A 6 24.06 5.59 0.93
C LYS A 6 23.59 6.72 1.89
N PRO A 7 22.34 7.19 1.76
CA PRO A 7 21.87 8.32 2.56
C PRO A 7 21.94 7.99 4.06
N ARG A 8 22.45 8.95 4.84
CA ARG A 8 22.69 8.77 6.29
C ARG A 8 21.47 9.08 7.16
N ASN A 9 20.62 10.01 6.73
CA ASN A 9 19.52 10.54 7.56
C ASN A 9 18.16 10.03 7.07
N TRP A 10 17.79 10.31 5.82
CA TRP A 10 16.52 9.88 5.23
C TRP A 10 16.75 9.00 4.02
N LEU A 11 16.13 7.81 3.99
CA LEU A 11 16.18 6.90 2.84
C LEU A 11 15.65 7.56 1.56
N PHE A 12 14.62 8.40 1.72
CA PHE A 12 14.07 9.24 0.67
C PHE A 12 14.07 10.69 1.18
N PRO A 13 15.05 11.50 0.78
CA PRO A 13 15.05 12.92 1.10
C PRO A 13 14.11 13.71 0.18
N ARG A 14 13.77 14.93 0.59
CA ARG A 14 13.14 15.90 -0.30
C ARG A 14 14.11 16.32 -1.41
N ALA A 15 13.59 16.53 -2.62
CA ALA A 15 14.41 16.89 -3.77
C ALA A 15 15.12 18.25 -3.63
N THR A 16 14.51 19.19 -2.91
CA THR A 16 15.04 20.54 -2.68
C THR A 16 15.94 20.65 -1.45
N ASP A 17 15.84 19.71 -0.51
CA ASP A 17 16.59 19.73 0.74
C ASP A 17 16.80 18.29 1.25
N ALA A 18 18.05 17.84 1.23
CA ALA A 18 18.43 16.50 1.64
C ALA A 18 18.36 16.25 3.15
N ALA A 19 18.27 17.31 3.96
CA ALA A 19 18.08 17.20 5.41
C ALA A 19 16.62 16.90 5.78
N GLN A 20 15.68 17.15 4.87
CA GLN A 20 14.25 16.98 5.11
C GLN A 20 13.70 15.67 4.54
N PRO A 21 12.70 15.07 5.20
CA PRO A 21 12.06 13.86 4.71
C PRO A 21 11.25 14.12 3.44
N PHE A 22 11.05 13.04 2.68
CA PHE A 22 10.16 13.03 1.53
C PHE A 22 8.72 13.40 1.93
N ASP A 23 8.10 14.23 1.11
CA ASP A 23 6.77 14.76 1.37
C ASP A 23 5.66 13.85 0.82
N VAL A 24 4.55 13.73 1.56
CA VAL A 24 3.40 12.90 1.18
C VAL A 24 2.80 13.35 -0.16
N SER A 25 2.70 14.66 -0.39
CA SER A 25 2.20 15.19 -1.67
C SER A 25 3.11 14.84 -2.84
N SER A 26 4.43 14.77 -2.59
CA SER A 26 5.40 14.28 -3.58
C SER A 26 5.20 12.80 -3.90
N ALA A 27 4.89 11.97 -2.90
CA ALA A 27 4.52 10.57 -3.10
C ALA A 27 3.26 10.46 -3.97
N GLN A 28 2.22 11.23 -3.65
CA GLN A 28 0.96 11.25 -4.38
C GLN A 28 1.17 11.67 -5.86
N ARG A 29 1.97 12.71 -6.11
CA ARG A 29 2.32 13.13 -7.48
C ARG A 29 3.12 12.05 -8.22
N GLY A 30 4.06 11.40 -7.53
CA GLY A 30 4.84 10.29 -8.08
C GLY A 30 3.93 9.13 -8.52
N TYR A 31 2.95 8.79 -7.69
CA TYR A 31 1.93 7.80 -8.01
C TYR A 31 1.14 8.15 -9.27
N TYR A 32 0.61 9.37 -9.38
CA TYR A 32 -0.16 9.77 -10.57
C TYR A 32 0.67 9.68 -11.85
N ARG A 33 1.92 10.15 -11.81
CA ARG A 33 2.84 10.03 -12.95
C ARG A 33 3.08 8.56 -13.34
N ALA A 34 3.25 7.67 -12.36
CA ALA A 34 3.45 6.25 -12.62
C ALA A 34 2.18 5.61 -13.21
N ARG A 35 1.01 5.92 -12.66
CA ARG A 35 -0.30 5.46 -13.15
C ARG A 35 -0.51 5.85 -14.62
N ASP A 36 -0.26 7.10 -14.95
CA ASP A 36 -0.47 7.63 -16.31
C ASP A 36 0.50 6.97 -17.30
N ARG A 37 1.78 6.79 -16.90
CA ARG A 37 2.77 6.05 -17.70
C ARG A 37 2.45 4.58 -17.90
N ALA A 38 1.76 3.97 -16.94
CA ALA A 38 1.29 2.59 -17.03
C ALA A 38 -0.01 2.44 -17.82
N GLY A 39 -0.62 3.54 -18.30
CA GLY A 39 -1.89 3.51 -19.02
C GLY A 39 -3.09 3.11 -18.17
N ILE A 40 -3.00 3.22 -16.84
CA ILE A 40 -4.07 2.82 -15.93
C ILE A 40 -5.11 3.94 -15.85
N THR A 41 -6.32 3.68 -16.35
CA THR A 41 -7.44 4.64 -16.37
C THR A 41 -8.27 4.64 -15.08
N LYS A 42 -8.06 3.66 -14.20
CA LYS A 42 -8.80 3.54 -12.93
C LYS A 42 -8.55 4.76 -12.04
N THR A 43 -9.63 5.28 -11.48
CA THR A 43 -9.59 6.39 -10.52
C THR A 43 -9.09 5.90 -9.16
N GLY A 44 -8.40 6.76 -8.43
CA GLY A 44 -7.82 6.43 -7.14
C GLY A 44 -6.52 7.20 -6.86
N GLY A 45 -6.15 7.25 -5.59
CA GLY A 45 -4.89 7.84 -5.12
C GLY A 45 -3.89 6.77 -4.69
N ILE A 46 -2.78 7.19 -4.09
CA ILE A 46 -1.72 6.27 -3.64
C ILE A 46 -2.22 5.19 -2.67
N HIS A 47 -3.32 5.45 -1.94
CA HIS A 47 -3.97 4.47 -1.06
C HIS A 47 -4.50 3.23 -1.80
N THR A 48 -4.80 3.33 -3.09
CA THR A 48 -5.22 2.18 -3.91
C THR A 48 -4.13 1.11 -3.95
N LEU A 49 -2.85 1.48 -3.91
CA LEU A 49 -1.75 0.52 -3.82
C LEU A 49 -1.79 -0.30 -2.53
N ARG A 50 -2.11 0.35 -1.41
CA ARG A 50 -2.24 -0.33 -0.11
C ARG A 50 -3.43 -1.29 -0.10
N HIS A 51 -4.54 -0.90 -0.71
CA HIS A 51 -5.70 -1.78 -0.87
C HIS A 51 -5.39 -2.98 -1.76
N ALA A 52 -4.74 -2.77 -2.90
CA ALA A 52 -4.33 -3.86 -3.80
C ALA A 52 -3.40 -4.84 -3.09
N PHE A 53 -2.41 -4.34 -2.34
CA PHE A 53 -1.51 -5.18 -1.54
C PHE A 53 -2.28 -6.05 -0.54
N ALA A 54 -3.23 -5.46 0.19
CA ALA A 54 -4.01 -6.19 1.17
C ALA A 54 -4.93 -7.25 0.55
N THR A 55 -5.62 -6.90 -0.54
CA THR A 55 -6.47 -7.84 -1.28
C THR A 55 -5.65 -9.00 -1.82
N HIS A 56 -4.50 -8.74 -2.46
CA HIS A 56 -3.65 -9.81 -3.00
C HIS A 56 -3.11 -10.77 -1.92
N LEU A 57 -2.77 -10.25 -0.74
CA LEU A 57 -2.33 -11.11 0.36
C LEU A 57 -3.47 -11.99 0.88
N LEU A 58 -4.69 -11.47 0.96
CA LEU A 58 -5.85 -12.27 1.38
C LEU A 58 -6.23 -13.32 0.34
N GLU A 59 -6.21 -12.97 -0.94
CA GLU A 59 -6.41 -13.91 -2.04
C GLU A 59 -5.34 -15.03 -2.03
N ALA A 60 -4.12 -14.71 -1.60
CA ALA A 60 -3.04 -15.68 -1.41
C ALA A 60 -3.16 -16.52 -0.11
N GLY A 61 -4.24 -16.35 0.67
CA GLY A 61 -4.50 -17.12 1.88
C GLY A 61 -3.73 -16.65 3.11
N VAL A 62 -3.16 -15.45 3.08
CA VAL A 62 -2.50 -14.86 4.26
C VAL A 62 -3.56 -14.56 5.32
N ASP A 63 -3.32 -15.04 6.54
CA ASP A 63 -4.23 -14.82 7.65
C ASP A 63 -4.33 -13.33 8.03
N LEU A 64 -5.48 -12.95 8.58
CA LEU A 64 -5.80 -11.56 8.87
C LEU A 64 -4.89 -10.93 9.94
N ALA A 65 -4.37 -11.72 10.89
CA ALA A 65 -3.48 -11.22 11.93
C ALA A 65 -2.10 -10.89 11.36
N THR A 66 -1.59 -11.72 10.45
CA THR A 66 -0.38 -11.44 9.67
C THR A 66 -0.56 -10.22 8.78
N LEU A 67 -1.70 -10.12 8.06
CA LEU A 67 -1.99 -8.95 7.24
C LEU A 67 -2.04 -7.64 8.06
N ALA A 68 -2.69 -7.65 9.22
CA ALA A 68 -2.79 -6.48 10.09
C ALA A 68 -1.40 -6.00 10.56
N LYS A 69 -0.50 -6.94 10.88
CA LYS A 69 0.90 -6.65 11.22
C LYS A 69 1.66 -6.04 10.05
N LEU A 70 1.53 -6.60 8.85
CA LEU A 70 2.21 -6.10 7.64
C LEU A 70 1.73 -4.71 7.23
N LEU A 71 0.45 -4.41 7.45
CA LEU A 71 -0.10 -3.08 7.19
C LEU A 71 0.28 -2.09 8.31
N GLY A 72 0.61 -2.55 9.52
CA GLY A 72 0.96 -1.67 10.65
C GLY A 72 -0.25 -0.90 11.21
N HIS A 73 -1.45 -1.47 11.10
CA HIS A 73 -2.66 -0.86 11.66
C HIS A 73 -2.76 -1.16 13.17
N GLY A 74 -2.55 -0.13 14.01
CA GLY A 74 -2.87 -0.19 15.46
C GLY A 74 -4.37 -0.19 15.77
N HIS A 75 -5.25 -0.01 14.77
CA HIS A 75 -6.70 -0.10 14.90
C HIS A 75 -7.28 -1.07 13.87
N LEU A 76 -7.91 -2.14 14.35
CA LEU A 76 -8.54 -3.23 13.57
C LEU A 76 -9.73 -2.78 12.69
N SER A 77 -10.20 -1.54 12.82
CA SER A 77 -11.38 -1.01 12.11
C SER A 77 -11.20 -0.87 10.59
N THR A 78 -9.95 -0.75 10.09
CA THR A 78 -9.67 -0.76 8.63
C THR A 78 -9.49 -2.18 8.07
N THR A 79 -9.34 -3.17 8.94
CA THR A 79 -9.14 -4.57 8.56
C THR A 79 -10.47 -5.30 8.34
N GLN A 80 -11.54 -4.88 9.03
CA GLN A 80 -12.91 -5.41 8.84
C GLN A 80 -13.46 -5.24 7.41
N ARG A 81 -13.06 -4.19 6.68
CA ARG A 81 -13.45 -4.04 5.26
C ARG A 81 -12.94 -5.21 4.41
N TYR A 82 -11.80 -5.77 4.75
CA TYR A 82 -11.24 -6.90 4.02
C TYR A 82 -11.87 -8.24 4.40
N LEU A 83 -12.50 -8.34 5.57
CA LEU A 83 -13.28 -9.53 5.98
C LEU A 83 -14.46 -9.79 5.04
N HIS A 84 -15.09 -8.74 4.50
CA HIS A 84 -16.18 -8.87 3.53
C HIS A 84 -15.72 -9.45 2.18
N LEU A 85 -14.44 -9.27 1.79
CA LEU A 85 -13.90 -9.80 0.54
C LEU A 85 -13.50 -11.28 0.64
N ALA A 86 -13.07 -11.75 1.82
CA ALA A 86 -12.63 -13.12 2.02
C ALA A 86 -13.77 -14.15 2.12
N ARG A 87 -15.05 -13.73 2.06
CA ARG A 87 -16.20 -14.64 2.00
C ARG A 87 -16.89 -14.65 0.63
N PRO A 88 -16.34 -15.32 -0.39
CA PRO A 88 -17.14 -15.92 -1.45
C PRO A 88 -17.45 -17.39 -1.08
N GLY A 89 -18.71 -17.68 -0.74
CA GLY A 89 -19.27 -19.03 -0.82
C GLY A 89 -18.87 -20.03 0.28
N SER A 90 -19.47 -19.90 1.47
CA SER A 90 -19.81 -21.10 2.24
C SER A 90 -21.00 -21.78 1.55
N ILE A 91 -20.70 -22.60 0.55
CA ILE A 91 -21.66 -23.53 -0.04
C ILE A 91 -22.11 -24.48 1.10
N PRO A 92 -23.42 -24.66 1.36
CA PRO A 92 -23.87 -25.67 2.29
C PRO A 92 -23.53 -27.04 1.69
N HIS A 93 -22.72 -27.83 2.39
CA HIS A 93 -22.71 -29.26 2.19
C HIS A 93 -23.78 -29.85 3.11
N ASP A 94 -24.75 -30.52 2.49
CA ASP A 94 -25.71 -31.43 3.14
C ASP A 94 -25.00 -32.51 3.96
#